data_AF-A0A4Q9FYR0-F1
#
_entry.id   AF-A0A4Q9FYR0-F1
#
_cell.length_a   1.000
_cell.length_b   1.000
_cell.length_c   1.000
_cell.angle_alpha   90.00
_cell.angle_beta   90.00
_cell.angle_gamma   90.00
#
_symmetry.space_group_name_H-M   'P 1'
#
loop_
_entity.id
_entity.type
_entity.pdbx_description
1 polymer ?
#
loop_
_entity_poly.entity_id
_entity_poly.type
_entity_poly.pdbx_seq_one_letter_code
_entity_poly.pdbx_strand_id
1 'polypeptide(L)'
;MPLYIKDPAVDTLVDQYLAATGMTNKTEAVRRALSDQLNALAAKETLTDRVARIQRRAAEAGFVSSGSDIAADKAFMDEQWGED
;
A
#
# COMPACT_ATOMS: atom_id res chain seq x y z
N MET A 1 -26.65 9.63 -7.58
CA MET A 1 -26.88 11.09 -7.64
C MET A 1 -25.68 11.75 -8.30
N PRO A 2 -25.86 12.75 -9.18
CA PRO A 2 -24.74 13.51 -9.73
C PRO A 2 -24.01 14.28 -8.61
N LEU A 3 -22.68 14.26 -8.64
CA LEU A 3 -21.86 15.01 -7.69
C LEU A 3 -21.87 16.49 -8.10
N TYR A 4 -22.49 17.35 -7.31
CA TYR A 4 -22.51 18.79 -7.53
C TYR A 4 -21.56 19.47 -6.55
N ILE A 5 -20.46 20.02 -7.06
CA ILE A 5 -19.41 20.63 -6.26
C ILE A 5 -19.50 22.15 -6.42
N LYS A 6 -19.82 22.86 -5.34
CA LYS A 6 -19.73 24.32 -5.22
C LYS A 6 -18.60 24.68 -4.26
N ASP A 7 -17.39 24.31 -4.63
CA ASP A 7 -16.18 24.58 -3.85
C ASP A 7 -15.13 25.23 -4.76
N PRO A 8 -14.77 26.51 -4.53
CA PRO A 8 -13.72 27.19 -5.29
C PRO A 8 -12.35 26.49 -5.24
N ALA A 9 -12.06 25.73 -4.18
CA ALA A 9 -10.82 24.96 -4.08
C ALA A 9 -10.79 23.83 -5.12
N VAL A 10 -11.94 23.20 -5.39
CA VAL A 10 -12.03 22.14 -6.40
C VAL A 10 -11.89 22.72 -7.81
N ASP A 11 -12.48 23.88 -8.09
CA ASP A 11 -12.27 24.56 -9.37
C ASP A 11 -10.78 24.87 -9.60
N THR A 12 -10.08 25.35 -8.57
CA THR A 12 -8.64 25.62 -8.65
C THR A 12 -7.84 24.34 -8.95
N LEU A 13 -8.18 23.22 -8.31
CA LEU A 13 -7.54 21.92 -8.57
C LEU A 13 -7.80 21.41 -9.99
N VAL A 14 -9.03 21.58 -10.49
CA VAL A 14 -9.38 21.20 -11.86
C VAL A 14 -8.61 22.05 -12.86
N ASP A 15 -8.52 23.36 -12.66
CA ASP A 15 -7.79 24.25 -13.56
C ASP A 15 -6.28 23.92 -13.57
N GLN A 16 -5.69 23.60 -12.41
CA GLN A 16 -4.30 23.11 -12.33
C GLN A 16 -4.12 21.78 -13.07
N TYR A 17 -5.05 20.84 -12.90
CA TYR A 17 -4.99 19.54 -13.59
C TYR A 17 -5.14 19.69 -15.10
N LEU A 18 -6.05 20.53 -15.57
CA LEU A 18 -6.21 20.85 -17.01
C LEU A 18 -4.92 21.47 -17.58
N ALA A 19 -4.32 22.42 -16.88
CA ALA A 19 -3.07 23.05 -17.30
C ALA A 19 -1.90 22.03 -17.37
N ALA A 20 -1.81 21.11 -16.42
CA ALA A 20 -0.77 20.08 -16.40
C ALA A 20 -0.96 18.98 -17.45
N THR A 21 -2.20 18.63 -17.79
CA THR A 21 -2.54 17.54 -18.71
C THR A 21 -2.85 18.00 -20.14
N GLY A 22 -3.04 19.30 -20.36
CA GLY A 22 -3.47 19.87 -21.63
C GLY A 22 -4.95 19.59 -21.98
N MET A 23 -5.72 19.04 -21.04
CA MET A 23 -7.13 18.73 -21.24
C MET A 23 -7.97 20.03 -21.23
N THR A 24 -9.10 20.01 -21.94
CA THR A 24 -10.00 21.18 -22.06
C THR A 24 -11.38 20.95 -21.46
N ASN A 25 -11.72 19.70 -21.10
CA ASN A 25 -13.02 19.34 -20.54
C ASN A 25 -12.90 19.05 -19.04
N LYS A 26 -13.52 19.91 -18.22
CA LYS A 26 -13.54 19.81 -16.75
C LYS A 26 -14.10 18.48 -16.24
N THR A 27 -15.22 18.03 -16.81
CA THR A 27 -15.86 16.78 -16.40
C THR A 27 -14.97 15.58 -16.68
N GLU A 28 -14.29 15.58 -17.83
CA GLU A 28 -13.41 14.48 -18.17
C GLU A 28 -12.09 14.51 -17.39
N ALA A 29 -11.56 15.70 -17.10
CA ALA A 29 -10.44 15.84 -16.18
C ALA A 29 -10.74 15.23 -14.81
N VAL A 30 -11.91 15.53 -14.24
CA VAL A 30 -12.33 14.98 -12.95
C VAL A 30 -12.50 13.47 -13.02
N ARG A 31 -13.16 12.95 -14.07
CA ARG A 31 -13.31 11.50 -14.25
C ARG A 31 -11.96 10.81 -14.30
N ARG A 32 -11.05 11.30 -15.15
CA ARG A 32 -9.72 10.72 -15.33
C ARG A 32 -8.91 10.75 -14.05
N ALA A 33 -8.86 11.89 -13.37
CA ALA A 33 -8.14 12.02 -12.10
C ALA A 33 -8.64 11.02 -11.04
N LEU A 34 -9.96 10.83 -10.94
CA LEU A 34 -10.55 9.85 -10.01
C LEU A 34 -10.26 8.41 -10.44
N SER A 35 -10.38 8.10 -11.73
CA SER A 35 -10.05 6.77 -12.27
C SER A 35 -8.59 6.40 -12.02
N ASP A 36 -7.66 7.32 -12.28
CA ASP A 36 -6.23 7.11 -12.06
C ASP A 36 -5.93 6.90 -10.57
N GLN A 37 -6.56 7.67 -9.67
CA GLN A 37 -6.40 7.49 -8.24
C GLN A 37 -6.99 6.17 -7.74
N LEU A 38 -8.14 5.73 -8.27
CA LEU A 38 -8.71 4.43 -7.94
C LEU A 38 -7.79 3.29 -8.41
N ASN A 39 -7.21 3.41 -9.61
CA ASN A 39 -6.23 2.46 -10.10
C ASN A 39 -4.97 2.44 -9.22
N ALA A 40 -4.47 3.60 -8.79
CA ALA A 40 -3.34 3.69 -7.88
C ALA A 40 -3.62 3.06 -6.51
N LEU A 41 -4.84 3.24 -5.99
CA LEU A 41 -5.27 2.60 -4.75
C LEU A 41 -5.44 1.09 -4.92
N ALA A 42 -5.97 0.63 -6.04
CA ALA A 42 -6.10 -0.78 -6.36
C ALA A 42 -4.73 -1.46 -6.57
N ALA A 43 -3.78 -0.75 -7.17
CA ALA A 43 -2.41 -1.21 -7.39
C ALA A 43 -1.52 -1.10 -6.14
N LYS A 44 -2.02 -0.51 -5.05
CA LYS A 44 -1.25 -0.39 -3.81
C LYS A 44 -1.02 -1.78 -3.22
N GLU A 45 0.23 -2.23 -3.27
CA GLU A 45 0.69 -3.52 -2.72
C GLU A 45 0.14 -3.69 -1.29
N THR A 46 -0.61 -4.77 -1.04
CA THR A 46 -1.19 -5.01 0.28
C THR A 46 -0.08 -5.25 1.30
N LEU A 47 -0.38 -5.10 2.59
CA LEU A 47 0.60 -5.44 3.64
C LEU A 47 1.05 -6.90 3.51
N THR A 48 0.12 -7.81 3.19
CA THR A 48 0.40 -9.22 2.95
C THR A 48 1.38 -9.41 1.81
N ASP A 49 1.17 -8.75 0.66
CA ASP A 49 2.07 -8.85 -0.49
C ASP A 49 3.47 -8.33 -0.16
N ARG A 50 3.53 -7.19 0.55
CA ARG A 50 4.80 -6.60 1.03
C ARG A 50 5.55 -7.56 1.95
N VAL A 51 4.84 -8.18 2.89
CA VAL A 51 5.42 -9.14 3.84
C VAL A 51 5.87 -10.41 3.11
N ALA A 52 5.04 -10.97 2.23
CA ALA A 52 5.37 -12.16 1.45
C ALA A 52 6.61 -11.94 0.58
N ARG A 53 6.77 -10.74 -0.01
CA ARG A 53 7.98 -10.36 -0.75
C ARG A 53 9.22 -10.34 0.15
N ILE A 54 9.11 -9.85 1.38
CA ILE A 54 10.23 -9.85 2.34
C ILE A 54 10.54 -11.28 2.80
N GLN A 55 9.52 -12.07 3.16
CA GLN A 55 9.67 -13.47 3.57
C GLN A 55 10.32 -14.31 2.47
N ARG A 56 9.95 -14.11 1.20
CA ARG A 56 10.59 -14.78 0.07
C ARG A 56 12.08 -14.44 -0.04
N ARG A 57 12.45 -13.15 0.08
CA ARG A 57 13.86 -12.73 0.08
C ARG A 57 14.64 -13.31 1.27
N ALA A 58 14.01 -13.39 2.44
CA ALA A 58 14.59 -14.00 3.62
C ALA A 58 14.86 -15.50 3.36
N ALA A 59 13.87 -16.22 2.84
CA ALA A 59 14.01 -17.64 2.49
C ALA A 59 15.08 -17.87 1.41
N GLU A 60 15.14 -17.04 0.36
CA GLU A 60 16.19 -17.09 -0.67
C GLU A 60 17.59 -16.84 -0.09
N ALA A 61 17.69 -15.99 0.94
CA ALA A 61 18.92 -15.75 1.68
C ALA A 61 19.24 -16.83 2.73
N GLY A 62 18.43 -17.89 2.84
CA GLY A 62 18.62 -18.99 3.77
C GLY A 62 17.96 -18.81 5.15
N PHE A 63 17.25 -17.70 5.38
CA PHE A 63 16.41 -17.52 6.56
C PHE A 63 15.09 -18.26 6.36
N VAL A 64 15.12 -19.57 6.58
CA VAL A 64 13.95 -20.42 6.55
C VAL A 64 13.62 -20.77 7.99
N SER A 65 12.43 -20.43 8.47
CA SER A 65 11.98 -20.90 9.78
C SER A 65 11.86 -22.43 9.71
N SER A 66 12.80 -23.12 10.33
CA SER A 66 12.64 -24.52 10.63
C SER A 66 11.69 -24.57 11.82
N GLY A 67 10.66 -25.42 11.83
CA GLY A 67 9.77 -25.52 13.00
C GLY A 67 10.52 -25.84 14.31
N SER A 68 11.76 -26.34 14.22
CA SER A 68 12.71 -26.48 15.32
C SER A 68 13.22 -25.16 15.90
N ASP A 69 13.24 -24.07 15.14
CA ASP A 69 13.67 -22.75 15.64
C ASP A 69 12.73 -22.28 16.75
N ILE A 70 11.42 -22.52 16.63
CA ILE A 70 10.45 -22.12 17.66
C ILE A 70 10.65 -22.91 18.97
N ALA A 71 10.95 -24.21 18.87
CA ALA A 71 11.21 -25.04 20.03
C ALA A 71 12.58 -24.74 20.67
N ALA A 72 13.59 -24.47 19.84
CA ALA A 72 14.92 -24.08 20.28
C ALA A 72 14.94 -22.66 20.89
N ASP A 73 14.24 -21.70 20.27
CA ASP A 73 14.06 -20.35 20.79
C ASP A 73 13.28 -20.39 22.11
N LYS A 74 12.26 -21.24 22.22
CA LYS A 74 11.55 -21.43 23.47
C LYS A 74 12.46 -22.00 24.56
N ALA A 75 13.16 -23.10 24.30
CA ALA A 75 14.07 -23.68 25.28
C ALA A 75 15.17 -22.69 25.71
N PHE A 76 15.72 -21.92 24.76
CA PHE A 76 16.66 -20.84 25.04
C PHE A 76 16.03 -19.75 25.93
N MET A 77 14.82 -19.30 25.61
CA MET A 77 14.13 -18.28 26.41
C MET A 77 13.75 -18.78 27.81
N ASP A 78 13.26 -20.01 27.93
CA ASP A 78 12.92 -20.65 29.20
C ASP A 78 14.19 -20.76 30.10
N GLU A 79 15.34 -21.13 29.53
CA GLU A 79 16.65 -21.13 30.21
C GLU A 79 17.08 -19.72 30.65
N GLN A 80 16.88 -18.70 29.81
CA GLN A 80 17.20 -17.31 30.18
C GLN A 80 16.24 -16.75 31.26
N TRP A 81 15.05 -17.32 31.40
CA TRP A 81 14.02 -16.87 32.35
C TRP A 81 14.01 -17.69 33.65
N GLY A 82 14.84 -18.74 33.73
CA GLY A 82 15.05 -19.53 34.94
C GLY A 82 13.89 -20.46 35.30
N GLU A 83 13.07 -20.83 34.33
CA GLU A 83 12.03 -21.85 34.50
C GLU A 83 12.64 -23.25 34.25
N ASP A 84 13.21 -23.84 35.30
CA ASP A 84 13.43 -25.30 35.42
C ASP A 84 12.34 -25.93 36.33
#